data_AF-A0A532VF50-F1
#
_entry.id   AF-A0A532VF50-F1
#
_cell.length_a   1.000
_cell.length_b   1.000
_cell.length_c   1.000
_cell.angle_alpha   90.00
_cell.angle_beta   90.00
_cell.angle_gamma   90.00
#
_symmetry.space_group_name_H-M   'P 1'
#
loop_
_entity.id
_entity.type
_entity.pdbx_description
1 polymer ?
#
loop_
_entity_poly.entity_id
_entity_poly.type
_entity_poly.pdbx_seq_one_letter_code
_entity_poly.pdbx_strand_id
1 'polypeptide(L)'
;MSKDNVLSIKTIEPTVFFIEEKKELLQGVDVSINNTGKPLKTSIEVKINLQERCADIGMVKQGRGKYRIYIPDVQEITDAEFTLSANGKVQDRKRITWTPQKHWQVYLAHYSHHDLGYTDLPIDVLHEYDTFYDEVLRFCKQTE
;
A
#
# COMPACT_ATOMS: atom_id res chain seq x y z
N MET A 1 -24.49 -12.56 20.94
CA MET A 1 -23.26 -12.83 20.16
C MET A 1 -23.29 -14.30 19.77
N SER A 2 -23.51 -14.59 18.49
CA SER A 2 -23.61 -15.98 18.01
C SER A 2 -22.28 -16.71 18.25
N LYS A 3 -22.35 -17.93 18.77
CA LYS A 3 -21.20 -18.82 19.04
C LYS A 3 -20.51 -19.34 17.76
N ASP A 4 -20.91 -18.89 16.58
CA ASP A 4 -20.51 -19.50 15.30
C ASP A 4 -19.50 -18.69 14.46
N ASN A 5 -19.12 -17.48 14.90
CA ASN A 5 -18.16 -16.66 14.15
C ASN A 5 -16.73 -16.93 14.63
N VAL A 6 -15.91 -17.50 13.75
CA VAL A 6 -14.52 -17.88 14.04
C VAL A 6 -13.51 -16.84 13.53
N LEU A 7 -13.95 -15.94 12.64
CA LEU A 7 -13.15 -14.87 12.06
C LEU A 7 -13.52 -13.53 12.71
N SER A 8 -12.52 -12.70 13.01
CA SER A 8 -12.73 -11.35 13.56
C SER A 8 -11.66 -10.36 13.07
N ILE A 9 -12.08 -9.12 12.80
CA ILE A 9 -11.22 -8.01 12.42
C ILE A 9 -10.56 -7.44 13.69
N LYS A 10 -9.23 -7.42 13.72
CA LYS A 10 -8.45 -6.88 14.83
C LYS A 10 -8.03 -5.43 14.58
N THR A 11 -7.32 -5.18 13.48
CA THR A 11 -6.89 -3.83 13.11
C THR A 11 -7.25 -3.52 11.66
N ILE A 12 -7.46 -2.24 11.39
CA ILE A 12 -7.66 -1.67 10.06
C ILE A 12 -6.69 -0.48 10.01
N GLU A 13 -5.67 -0.58 9.17
CA GLU A 13 -4.54 0.34 9.14
C GLU A 13 -4.42 0.91 7.71
N PRO A 14 -4.76 2.20 7.49
CA PRO A 14 -4.46 2.83 6.21
C PRO A 14 -2.94 2.82 5.95
N THR A 15 -2.55 2.63 4.70
CA THR A 15 -1.14 2.71 4.29
C THR A 15 -0.89 3.97 3.45
N VAL A 16 0.39 4.29 3.25
CA VAL A 16 0.84 5.33 2.31
C VAL A 16 0.82 4.87 0.85
N PHE A 17 0.46 3.60 0.59
CA PHE A 17 0.49 3.02 -0.74
C PHE A 17 -0.85 3.24 -1.44
N PHE A 18 -0.77 3.71 -2.68
CA PHE A 18 -1.90 3.85 -3.58
C PHE A 18 -1.60 3.10 -4.87
N ILE A 19 -2.64 2.60 -5.52
CA ILE A 19 -2.57 2.02 -6.86
C ILE A 19 -3.60 2.70 -7.74
N GLU A 20 -3.31 2.80 -9.02
CA GLU A 20 -4.31 3.19 -10.02
C GLU A 20 -4.86 1.93 -10.69
N GLU A 21 -6.18 1.76 -10.65
CA GLU A 21 -6.88 0.68 -11.35
C GLU A 21 -8.06 1.27 -12.12
N LYS A 22 -8.15 1.01 -13.44
CA LYS A 22 -9.23 1.52 -14.31
C LYS A 22 -9.46 3.04 -14.19
N LYS A 23 -8.38 3.82 -14.03
CA LYS A 23 -8.38 5.29 -13.83
C LYS A 23 -8.97 5.75 -12.48
N GLU A 24 -9.10 4.85 -11.52
CA GLU A 24 -9.48 5.14 -10.15
C GLU A 24 -8.27 4.96 -9.23
N LEU A 25 -8.01 5.95 -8.38
CA LEU A 25 -6.98 5.84 -7.35
C LEU A 25 -7.54 5.09 -6.15
N LEU A 26 -6.87 4.01 -5.77
CA LEU A 26 -7.26 3.17 -4.64
C LEU A 26 -6.20 3.21 -3.56
N GLN A 27 -6.63 3.37 -2.33
CA GLN A 27 -5.76 3.33 -1.17
C GLN A 27 -5.57 1.90 -0.66
N GLY A 28 -4.31 1.50 -0.45
CA GLY A 28 -3.96 0.26 0.22
C GLY A 28 -4.26 0.33 1.72
N VAL A 29 -4.98 -0.67 2.23
CA VAL A 29 -5.38 -0.79 3.63
C VAL A 29 -4.99 -2.17 4.13
N ASP A 30 -4.31 -2.18 5.26
CA ASP A 30 -3.92 -3.40 5.95
C ASP A 30 -4.95 -3.80 6.99
N VAL A 31 -5.51 -4.99 6.84
CA VAL A 31 -6.50 -5.56 7.77
C VAL A 31 -5.90 -6.77 8.48
N SER A 32 -5.83 -6.70 9.80
CA SER A 32 -5.45 -7.86 10.62
C SER A 32 -6.68 -8.67 10.98
N ILE A 33 -6.68 -9.96 10.64
CA ILE A 33 -7.80 -10.87 10.86
C ILE A 33 -7.31 -12.00 11.77
N ASN A 34 -8.13 -12.36 12.76
CA ASN A 34 -7.90 -13.51 13.61
C ASN A 34 -8.91 -14.61 13.30
N ASN A 35 -8.42 -15.81 13.01
CA ASN A 35 -9.21 -17.01 12.81
C ASN A 35 -8.98 -18.01 13.96
N THR A 36 -10.01 -18.33 14.73
CA THR A 36 -9.94 -19.36 15.77
C THR A 36 -10.29 -20.76 15.28
N GLY A 37 -10.79 -20.89 14.05
CA GLY A 37 -11.24 -22.13 13.43
C GLY A 37 -10.30 -22.67 12.35
N LYS A 38 -10.85 -23.53 11.49
CA LYS A 38 -10.15 -24.06 10.30
C LYS A 38 -9.93 -22.96 9.26
N PRO A 39 -8.98 -23.13 8.32
CA PRO A 39 -8.80 -22.20 7.21
C PRO A 39 -10.09 -22.00 6.40
N LEU A 40 -10.42 -20.75 6.08
CA LEU A 40 -11.66 -20.39 5.39
C LEU A 40 -11.38 -19.39 4.27
N LYS A 41 -12.08 -19.56 3.13
CA LYS A 41 -12.09 -18.56 2.06
C LYS A 41 -12.91 -17.36 2.50
N THR A 42 -12.30 -16.19 2.42
CA THR A 42 -12.79 -14.97 3.06
C THR A 42 -12.80 -13.81 2.08
N SER A 43 -13.84 -12.99 2.12
CA SER A 43 -13.90 -11.71 1.45
C SER A 43 -14.21 -10.61 2.45
N ILE A 44 -13.88 -9.37 2.09
CA ILE A 44 -14.24 -8.18 2.85
C ILE A 44 -14.92 -7.17 1.94
N GLU A 45 -16.10 -6.76 2.37
CA GLU A 45 -16.86 -5.67 1.74
C GLU A 45 -16.57 -4.39 2.53
N VAL A 46 -16.21 -3.33 1.82
CA VAL A 46 -15.95 -2.01 2.38
C VAL A 46 -16.98 -1.05 1.82
N LYS A 47 -17.72 -0.41 2.71
CA LYS A 47 -18.63 0.69 2.41
C LYS A 47 -18.02 1.96 2.96
N ILE A 48 -17.68 2.89 2.08
CA ILE A 48 -17.08 4.17 2.46
C ILE A 48 -17.69 5.26 1.61
N ASN A 49 -18.27 6.27 2.27
CA ASN A 49 -19.08 7.29 1.61
C ASN A 49 -20.23 6.65 0.77
N LEU A 50 -20.35 6.98 -0.53
CA LEU A 50 -21.32 6.41 -1.47
C LEU A 50 -20.77 5.21 -2.26
N GLN A 51 -19.57 4.73 -1.90
CA GLN A 51 -18.87 3.69 -2.64
C GLN A 51 -18.83 2.38 -1.86
N GLU A 52 -18.94 1.28 -2.61
CA GLU A 52 -18.89 -0.07 -2.07
C GLU A 52 -17.91 -0.89 -2.89
N ARG A 53 -17.03 -1.62 -2.21
CA ARG A 53 -16.03 -2.45 -2.86
C ARG A 53 -15.85 -3.75 -2.11
N CYS A 54 -15.83 -4.86 -2.85
CA CYS A 54 -15.58 -6.19 -2.31
C CYS A 54 -14.18 -6.66 -2.73
N ALA A 55 -13.38 -7.08 -1.76
CA ALA A 55 -12.06 -7.65 -1.98
C ALA A 55 -12.03 -9.13 -1.52
N ASP A 56 -11.54 -10.02 -2.38
CA ASP A 56 -11.24 -11.41 -2.02
C ASP A 56 -9.91 -11.43 -1.25
N ILE A 57 -9.93 -11.91 0.00
CA ILE A 57 -8.73 -12.05 0.85
C ILE A 57 -8.10 -13.43 0.65
N GLY A 58 -8.81 -14.36 0.01
CA GLY A 58 -8.39 -15.74 -0.16
C GLY A 58 -8.53 -16.56 1.13
N MET A 59 -7.62 -17.51 1.32
CA MET A 59 -7.66 -18.42 2.47
C MET A 59 -7.04 -17.79 3.72
N VAL A 60 -7.86 -17.55 4.73
CA VAL A 60 -7.41 -17.08 6.05
C VAL A 60 -7.10 -18.29 6.92
N LYS A 61 -5.80 -18.52 7.18
CA LYS A 61 -5.32 -19.62 8.02
C LYS A 61 -5.69 -19.39 9.50
N GLN A 62 -5.65 -20.45 10.29
CA GLN A 62 -5.83 -20.35 11.74
C GLN A 62 -4.76 -19.43 12.35
N GLY A 63 -5.15 -18.63 13.35
CA GLY A 63 -4.31 -17.63 13.99
C GLY A 63 -4.53 -16.23 13.42
N ARG A 64 -3.55 -15.35 13.65
CA ARG A 64 -3.59 -13.95 13.18
C ARG A 64 -2.86 -13.82 11.85
N GLY A 65 -3.52 -13.24 10.86
CA GLY A 65 -2.94 -12.89 9.57
C GLY A 65 -3.16 -11.42 9.24
N LYS A 66 -2.28 -10.84 8.42
CA LYS A 66 -2.36 -9.47 7.92
C LYS A 66 -2.57 -9.52 6.41
N TYR A 67 -3.57 -8.78 5.92
CA TYR A 67 -4.03 -8.84 4.53
C TYR A 67 -4.19 -7.44 3.97
N ARG A 68 -3.69 -7.19 2.76
CA ARG A 68 -3.85 -5.91 2.09
C ARG A 68 -5.06 -5.94 1.16
N ILE A 69 -5.90 -4.93 1.28
CA ILE A 69 -7.02 -4.66 0.37
C ILE A 69 -6.89 -3.24 -0.18
N TYR A 70 -7.63 -2.97 -1.23
CA TYR A 70 -7.65 -1.65 -1.88
C TYR A 70 -9.07 -1.10 -1.86
N ILE A 71 -9.22 0.09 -1.30
CA ILE A 71 -10.50 0.80 -1.17
C ILE A 71 -10.44 2.11 -1.95
N PRO A 72 -11.58 2.69 -2.33
CA PRO A 72 -11.59 4.00 -2.96
C PRO A 72 -10.84 5.04 -2.13
N ASP A 73 -10.04 5.86 -2.79
CA ASP A 73 -9.44 7.02 -2.16
C ASP A 73 -10.53 8.06 -1.81
N VAL A 74 -10.57 8.49 -0.54
CA VAL A 74 -11.56 9.45 -0.03
C VAL A 74 -10.84 10.63 0.56
N GLN A 75 -11.19 11.83 0.08
CA GLN A 75 -10.53 13.10 0.39
C GLN A 75 -11.13 13.85 1.59
N GLU A 76 -12.20 13.31 2.18
CA GLU A 76 -12.87 13.89 3.36
C GLU A 76 -12.97 12.87 4.50
N ILE A 77 -13.02 13.36 5.75
CA ILE A 77 -13.26 12.50 6.92
C ILE A 77 -14.66 11.91 6.79
N THR A 78 -14.78 10.58 6.80
CA THR A 78 -16.05 9.88 6.57
C THR A 78 -16.16 8.61 7.41
N ASP A 79 -17.33 8.02 7.49
CA ASP A 79 -17.51 6.71 8.12
C ASP A 79 -17.24 5.59 7.11
N ALA A 80 -16.45 4.59 7.52
CA ALA A 80 -16.20 3.37 6.76
C ALA A 80 -16.69 2.13 7.54
N GLU A 81 -17.45 1.27 6.87
CA GLU A 81 -17.86 -0.03 7.40
C GLU A 81 -17.15 -1.16 6.65
N PHE A 82 -16.52 -2.05 7.41
CA PHE A 82 -15.83 -3.24 6.92
C PHE A 82 -16.64 -4.47 7.35
N THR A 83 -17.18 -5.20 6.38
CA THR A 83 -17.93 -6.44 6.60
C THR A 83 -17.10 -7.63 6.17
N LEU A 84 -16.65 -8.43 7.14
CA LEU A 84 -15.89 -9.65 6.91
C LEU A 84 -16.85 -10.81 6.69
N SER A 85 -16.70 -11.53 5.58
CA SER A 85 -17.55 -12.67 5.23
C SER A 85 -16.72 -13.90 4.88
N ALA A 86 -17.20 -15.08 5.27
CA ALA A 86 -16.64 -16.36 4.86
C ALA A 86 -17.75 -17.30 4.42
N ASN A 87 -17.58 -17.96 3.27
CA ASN A 87 -18.59 -18.84 2.66
C ASN A 87 -19.99 -18.19 2.58
N GLY A 88 -20.06 -16.91 2.22
CA GLY A 88 -21.32 -16.15 2.10
C GLY A 88 -21.99 -15.77 3.43
N LYS A 89 -21.37 -16.05 4.59
CA LYS A 89 -21.87 -15.66 5.91
C LYS A 89 -21.01 -14.56 6.52
N VAL A 90 -21.66 -13.53 7.05
CA VAL A 90 -20.98 -12.46 7.79
C VAL A 90 -20.38 -13.01 9.07
N GLN A 91 -19.08 -12.80 9.25
CA GLN A 91 -18.30 -13.22 10.41
C GLN A 91 -18.06 -12.06 11.38
N ASP A 92 -17.82 -10.86 10.85
CA ASP A 92 -17.56 -9.68 11.68
C ASP A 92 -17.93 -8.40 10.92
N ARG A 93 -18.22 -7.34 11.66
CA ARG A 93 -18.43 -5.99 11.13
C ARG A 93 -17.70 -4.98 12.00
N LYS A 94 -16.95 -4.09 11.37
CA LYS A 94 -16.24 -3.01 12.07
C LYS A 94 -16.48 -1.69 11.36
N ARG A 95 -17.02 -0.72 12.10
CA ARG A 95 -17.18 0.67 11.65
C ARG A 95 -16.07 1.52 12.25
N ILE A 96 -15.43 2.34 11.43
CA ILE A 96 -14.38 3.26 11.85
C ILE A 96 -14.61 4.63 11.21
N THR A 97 -14.14 5.68 11.88
CA THR A 97 -13.97 6.99 11.25
C THR A 97 -12.72 6.93 10.37
N TRP A 98 -12.90 7.08 9.07
CA TRP A 98 -11.85 7.11 8.07
C TRP A 98 -11.28 8.52 7.95
N THR A 99 -9.94 8.63 8.00
CA THR A 99 -9.22 9.88 7.78
C THR A 99 -8.41 9.79 6.48
N PRO A 100 -8.60 10.74 5.54
CA PRO A 100 -7.85 10.80 4.29
C PRO A 100 -6.34 10.76 4.51
N GLN A 101 -5.61 10.05 3.66
CA GLN A 101 -4.15 10.07 3.68
C GLN A 101 -3.60 11.12 2.72
N LYS A 102 -2.46 11.72 3.07
CA LYS A 102 -1.82 12.74 2.23
C LYS A 102 -1.29 12.12 0.95
N HIS A 103 -1.55 12.80 -0.17
CA HIS A 103 -0.87 12.51 -1.43
C HIS A 103 0.48 13.22 -1.43
N TRP A 104 1.54 12.44 -1.64
CA TRP A 104 2.89 12.96 -1.72
C TRP A 104 3.31 13.05 -3.18
N GLN A 105 3.73 14.23 -3.59
CA GLN A 105 4.45 14.39 -4.84
C GLN A 105 5.95 14.22 -4.55
N VAL A 106 6.54 13.15 -5.06
CA VAL A 106 7.95 12.84 -4.86
C VAL A 106 8.72 13.17 -6.13
N TYR A 107 9.69 14.07 -6.01
CA TYR A 107 10.63 14.39 -7.09
C TYR A 107 11.94 13.64 -6.83
N LEU A 108 12.33 12.78 -7.75
CA LEU A 108 13.63 12.10 -7.69
C LEU A 108 14.63 12.91 -8.52
N ALA A 109 15.44 13.70 -7.82
CA ALA A 109 16.59 14.39 -8.40
C ALA A 109 17.85 13.53 -8.19
N HIS A 110 18.37 12.97 -9.27
CA HIS A 110 19.66 12.30 -9.24
C HIS A 110 20.77 13.36 -9.21
N TYR A 111 21.67 13.28 -8.25
CA TYR A 111 22.86 14.12 -8.18
C TYR A 111 24.06 13.29 -7.74
N SER A 112 25.25 13.70 -8.16
CA SER A 112 26.51 13.17 -7.67
C SER A 112 27.30 14.32 -7.04
N HIS A 113 27.89 14.07 -5.88
CA HIS A 113 28.71 15.05 -5.16
C HIS A 113 30.17 14.87 -5.54
N HIS A 114 30.89 15.98 -5.73
CA HIS A 114 32.25 15.97 -6.25
C HIS A 114 33.19 16.75 -5.32
N ASP A 115 34.11 16.02 -4.68
CA ASP A 115 35.14 16.60 -3.83
C ASP A 115 36.50 16.59 -4.56
N LEU A 116 36.87 17.72 -5.16
CA LEU A 116 38.17 17.86 -5.82
C LEU A 116 39.30 17.82 -4.79
N GLY A 117 40.23 16.88 -4.93
CA GLY A 117 41.39 16.78 -4.03
C GLY A 117 41.16 15.95 -2.77
N TYR A 118 40.01 15.27 -2.61
CA TYR A 118 39.77 14.41 -1.45
C TYR A 118 40.32 12.99 -1.66
N THR A 119 39.92 12.34 -2.75
CA THR A 119 40.29 10.95 -3.06
C THR A 119 41.59 10.85 -3.85
N ASP A 120 41.88 11.83 -4.70
CA ASP A 120 43.10 11.89 -5.51
C ASP A 120 43.42 13.34 -5.91
N LEU A 121 44.49 13.56 -6.68
CA LEU A 121 44.84 14.86 -7.26
C LEU A 121 43.64 15.42 -8.06
N PRO A 122 43.37 16.73 -7.95
CA PRO A 122 42.22 17.34 -8.63
C PRO A 122 42.16 17.06 -10.14
N ILE A 123 43.31 16.91 -10.81
CA ILE A 123 43.36 16.63 -12.25
C ILE A 123 42.91 15.19 -12.59
N ASP A 124 43.30 14.21 -11.77
CA ASP A 124 42.96 12.81 -12.01
C ASP A 124 41.48 12.55 -11.71
N VAL A 125 40.97 13.18 -10.65
CA VAL A 125 39.54 13.20 -10.33
C VAL A 125 38.72 13.78 -11.49
N LEU A 126 39.17 14.88 -12.11
CA LEU A 126 38.47 15.47 -13.26
C LEU A 126 38.39 14.51 -14.47
N HIS A 127 39.46 13.79 -14.78
CA HIS A 127 39.46 12.81 -15.87
C HIS A 127 38.51 11.63 -15.60
N GLU A 128 38.41 11.18 -14.35
CA GLU A 128 37.44 10.15 -13.97
C GLU A 128 36.00 10.64 -14.19
N TYR A 129 35.72 11.90 -13.84
CA TYR A 129 34.40 12.50 -14.00
C TYR A 129 33.93 12.62 -15.45
N ASP A 130 34.84 12.86 -16.40
CA ASP A 130 34.48 12.86 -17.83
C ASP A 130 33.80 11.54 -18.23
N THR A 131 34.30 10.41 -17.70
CA THR A 131 33.71 9.09 -17.96
C THR A 131 32.32 8.96 -17.32
N PHE A 132 32.12 9.49 -16.10
CA PHE A 132 30.81 9.46 -15.46
C PHE A 132 29.78 10.31 -16.21
N TYR A 133 30.16 11.48 -16.73
CA TYR A 133 29.26 12.29 -17.54
C TYR A 133 28.88 11.61 -18.85
N ASP A 134 29.81 10.92 -19.51
CA ASP A 134 29.50 10.09 -20.68
C ASP A 134 28.49 8.99 -20.34
N GLU A 135 28.63 8.33 -19.18
CA GLU A 135 27.65 7.34 -18.71
C GLU A 135 26.29 7.96 -18.40
N VAL A 136 26.25 9.12 -17.74
CA VAL A 136 25.01 9.86 -17.46
C VAL A 136 24.29 10.19 -18.78
N LEU A 137 25.00 10.73 -19.77
CA LEU A 137 24.43 11.03 -21.08
C LEU A 137 23.95 9.76 -21.79
N ARG A 138 24.69 8.65 -21.69
CA ARG A 138 24.27 7.36 -22.22
C ARG A 138 22.98 6.86 -21.56
N PHE A 139 22.87 6.93 -20.24
CA PHE A 139 21.67 6.51 -19.52
C PHE A 139 20.46 7.41 -19.85
N CYS A 140 20.65 8.73 -19.90
CA CYS A 140 19.58 9.66 -20.32
C CYS A 140 19.03 9.28 -21.70
N LYS A 141 19.88 9.01 -22.69
CA LYS A 141 19.46 8.57 -24.04
C LYS A 141 18.74 7.21 -24.06
N GLN A 142 19.01 6.33 -23.10
CA GLN A 142 18.35 5.01 -23.01
C GLN A 142 16.96 5.07 -22.38
N THR A 143 16.64 6.16 -21.69
CA THR A 143 15.40 6.35 -20.94
C THR A 143 14.54 7.51 -21.44
N GLU A 144 14.93 8.16 -22.55
CA GLU A 144 14.03 9.01 -23.36
C GLU A 144 12.96 8.16 -24.06
#